data_AF-A0A7V9FDQ0-F1
#
_entry.id   AF-A0A7V9FDQ0-F1
#
_cell.length_a   1.000
_cell.length_b   1.000
_cell.length_c   1.000
_cell.angle_alpha   90.00
_cell.angle_beta   90.00
_cell.angle_gamma   90.00
#
_symmetry.space_group_name_H-M   'P 1'
#
loop_
_entity.id
_entity.type
_entity.pdbx_description
1 polymer ?
#
loop_
_entity_poly.entity_id
_entity_poly.type
_entity_poly.pdbx_seq_one_letter_code
_entity_poly.pdbx_strand_id
1 'polypeptide(L)'
;MATSVMARVEEKLEAVRRQGRRPLRIELGQQEYRALQDELSPIPNISVPVLLGVRVTQVKSPRRVAVVAGEKPVTVKKRVVKAA
;
A
#
# COMPACT_ATOMS: atom_id res chain seq x y z
N MET A 1 -18.07 10.29 11.30
CA MET A 1 -17.77 9.17 10.38
C MET A 1 -16.37 8.66 10.70
N ALA A 2 -16.24 7.45 11.24
CA ALA A 2 -14.93 6.83 11.45
C ALA A 2 -14.38 6.42 10.08
N THR A 3 -13.34 7.09 9.60
CA THR A 3 -12.68 6.70 8.35
C THR A 3 -11.92 5.40 8.61
N SER A 4 -12.38 4.29 8.04
CA SER A 4 -11.72 2.97 8.12
C SER A 4 -10.23 3.04 7.75
N VAL A 5 -9.41 2.22 8.41
CA VAL A 5 -7.97 2.18 8.13
C VAL A 5 -7.74 1.68 6.71
N MET A 6 -8.57 0.74 6.24
CA MET A 6 -8.52 0.24 4.86
C MET A 6 -8.70 1.38 3.84
N ALA A 7 -9.69 2.25 4.04
CA ALA A 7 -9.94 3.39 3.16
C ALA A 7 -8.75 4.37 3.12
N ARG A 8 -8.10 4.62 4.26
CA ARG A 8 -6.88 5.44 4.31
C ARG A 8 -5.70 4.81 3.58
N VAL A 9 -5.56 3.49 3.67
CA VAL A 9 -4.52 2.75 2.96
C VAL A 9 -4.78 2.82 1.45
N GLU A 10 -6.01 2.60 1.01
CA GLU A 10 -6.41 2.71 -0.39
C GLU A 10 -6.16 4.11 -0.96
N GLU A 11 -6.56 5.16 -0.23
CA GLU A 11 -6.32 6.55 -0.63
C GLU A 11 -4.82 6.83 -0.83
N LYS A 12 -3.96 6.36 0.09
CA LYS A 12 -2.51 6.54 -0.06
C LYS A 12 -1.92 5.72 -1.18
N LEU A 13 -2.40 4.50 -1.40
CA LEU A 13 -1.98 3.67 -2.53
C LEU A 13 -2.35 4.33 -3.86
N GLU A 14 -3.56 4.88 -3.95
CA GLU A 14 -4.03 5.62 -5.11
C GLU A 14 -3.23 6.90 -5.32
N ALA A 15 -2.94 7.67 -4.27
CA ALA A 15 -2.09 8.85 -4.35
C ALA A 15 -0.69 8.52 -4.89
N VAL A 16 -0.09 7.41 -4.44
CA VAL A 16 1.18 6.91 -4.96
C VAL A 16 1.09 6.52 -6.43
N ARG A 17 0.00 5.85 -6.83
CA ARG A 17 -0.26 5.49 -8.24
C ARG A 17 -0.46 6.73 -9.12
N ARG A 18 -1.19 7.75 -8.63
CA ARG A 18 -1.38 9.05 -9.32
C ARG A 18 -0.06 9.79 -9.51
N GLN A 19 0.89 9.64 -8.58
CA GLN A 19 2.25 10.16 -8.73
C GLN A 19 3.09 9.38 -9.77
N GLY A 20 2.53 8.36 -10.40
CA GLY A 20 3.23 7.48 -11.33
C GLY A 20 4.27 6.61 -10.62
N ARG A 21 4.11 6.34 -9.32
CA ARG A 21 4.99 5.50 -8.52
C ARG A 21 4.29 4.19 -8.17
N ARG A 22 5.05 3.12 -7.98
CA ARG A 22 4.49 1.81 -7.59
C ARG A 22 4.59 1.64 -6.08
N PRO A 23 3.48 1.39 -5.36
CA PRO A 23 3.55 1.10 -3.93
C PRO A 23 4.27 -0.23 -3.70
N LEU A 24 5.27 -0.24 -2.81
CA LEU A 24 6.08 -1.42 -2.50
C LEU A 24 5.76 -2.00 -1.12
N ARG A 25 5.63 -1.14 -0.11
CA ARG A 25 5.25 -1.55 1.24
C ARG A 25 4.37 -0.49 1.91
N ILE A 26 3.54 -0.93 2.84
CA ILE A 26 2.69 -0.09 3.68
C ILE A 26 3.23 -0.18 5.10
N GLU A 27 3.58 0.95 5.70
CA GLU A 27 3.98 1.04 7.10
C GLU A 27 2.78 1.48 7.92
N LEU A 28 2.32 0.60 8.81
CA LEU A 28 1.25 0.88 9.75
C LEU A 28 1.79 0.96 11.17
N GLY A 29 1.36 1.99 11.90
CA GLY A 29 1.57 2.07 13.34
C GLY A 29 0.76 1.01 14.07
N GLN A 30 1.09 0.78 15.35
CA GLN A 30 0.48 -0.29 16.13
C GLN A 30 -1.05 -0.16 16.25
N GLN A 31 -1.59 1.07 16.43
CA GLN A 31 -3.03 1.29 16.50
C GLN A 31 -3.73 0.97 15.17
N GLU A 32 -3.21 1.47 14.06
CA GLU A 32 -3.80 1.29 12.73
C GLU A 32 -3.71 -0.18 12.29
N TYR A 33 -2.60 -0.87 12.63
CA TYR A 33 -2.45 -2.30 12.37
C TYR A 33 -3.48 -3.14 13.13
N ARG A 34 -3.72 -2.81 14.41
CA ARG A 34 -4.72 -3.50 15.23
C ARG A 34 -6.15 -3.23 14.74
N ALA A 35 -6.46 -1.98 14.39
CA ALA A 35 -7.76 -1.62 13.82
C ALA A 35 -7.99 -2.32 12.48
N LEU A 36 -6.98 -2.36 11.61
CA LEU A 36 -7.04 -3.11 10.36
C LEU A 36 -7.20 -4.62 10.59
N GLN A 37 -6.52 -5.18 11.59
CA GLN A 37 -6.69 -6.59 11.96
C GLN A 37 -8.11 -6.88 12.46
N ASP A 38 -8.73 -5.95 13.20
CA ASP A 38 -10.12 -6.04 13.64
C ASP A 38 -11.10 -5.98 12.45
N GLU A 39 -10.86 -5.06 11.49
CA GLU A 39 -11.65 -4.95 10.24
C GLU A 39 -11.51 -6.19 9.35
N LEU A 40 -10.35 -6.84 9.35
CA LEU A 40 -10.05 -8.04 8.54
C LEU A 40 -10.33 -9.35 9.26
N SER A 41 -10.55 -9.32 10.58
CA SER A 41 -10.95 -10.45 11.42
C SER A 41 -12.13 -11.26 10.84
N PRO A 42 -13.19 -10.64 10.29
CA PRO A 42 -14.29 -11.40 9.68
C PRO A 42 -13.97 -12.03 8.32
N ILE A 43 -12.79 -11.77 7.73
CA ILE A 43 -12.44 -12.28 6.39
C ILE A 43 -11.51 -13.49 6.53
N PRO A 44 -12.05 -14.74 6.42
CA PRO A 44 -11.21 -15.92 6.41
C PRO A 44 -10.26 -15.84 5.21
N ASN A 45 -8.97 -16.15 5.43
CA ASN A 45 -7.85 -16.06 4.46
C ASN A 45 -7.24 -14.68 4.16
N ILE A 46 -7.64 -13.57 4.80
CA ILE A 46 -6.83 -12.35 4.69
C ILE A 46 -5.73 -12.35 5.75
N SER A 47 -4.50 -12.58 5.29
CA SER A 47 -3.31 -12.37 6.10
C SER A 47 -2.90 -10.90 6.01
N VAL A 48 -3.07 -10.17 7.12
CA VAL A 48 -2.59 -8.79 7.34
C VAL A 48 -1.19 -8.48 6.76
N PRO A 49 -0.18 -9.38 6.74
CA PRO A 49 1.12 -9.09 6.11
C PRO A 49 1.06 -8.68 4.62
N VAL A 50 -0.02 -8.95 3.89
CA VAL A 50 -0.18 -8.53 2.48
C VAL A 50 -1.58 -7.96 2.26
N LEU A 51 -1.66 -6.68 1.91
CA LEU A 51 -2.89 -5.99 1.56
C LEU A 51 -2.84 -5.49 0.13
N LEU A 52 -3.84 -5.83 -0.67
CA LEU A 52 -3.96 -5.41 -2.07
C LEU A 52 -2.70 -5.74 -2.89
N GLY A 53 -2.02 -6.85 -2.56
CA GLY A 53 -0.76 -7.27 -3.18
C GLY A 53 0.49 -6.52 -2.72
N VAL A 54 0.39 -5.70 -1.66
CA VAL A 54 1.49 -4.90 -1.10
C VAL A 54 1.81 -5.39 0.31
N ARG A 55 3.09 -5.53 0.65
CA ARG A 55 3.51 -5.96 1.98
C ARG A 55 3.18 -4.90 3.04
N VAL A 56 2.59 -5.32 4.15
CA VAL A 56 2.32 -4.48 5.31
C VAL A 56 3.38 -4.75 6.37
N THR A 57 4.00 -3.68 6.86
CA THR A 57 5.00 -3.71 7.92
C THR A 57 4.49 -2.89 9.09
N GLN A 58 4.51 -3.48 10.28
CA GLN A 58 4.22 -2.75 11.50
C GLN A 58 5.45 -1.94 11.91
N VAL A 59 5.27 -0.65 12.20
CA VAL A 59 6.32 0.24 12.70
C VAL A 59 6.01 0.66 14.14
N LYS A 60 7.06 0.93 14.94
CA LYS A 60 6.95 1.32 16.37
C LYS A 60 6.26 2.68 16.63
N SER A 61 5.68 3.33 15.62
CA SER A 61 4.92 4.56 15.81
C SER A 61 3.51 4.27 16.32
N PRO A 62 2.98 5.06 17.28
CA PRO A 62 1.65 4.84 17.85
C PRO A 62 0.53 5.00 16.81
N ARG A 63 0.61 6.03 15.96
CA ARG A 63 -0.36 6.29 14.89
C ARG A 63 0.35 6.72 13.61
N ARG A 64 0.42 5.82 12.63
CA ARG A 64 1.10 6.06 11.36
C ARG A 64 0.46 5.23 10.26
N VAL A 65 0.20 5.85 9.12
CA VAL A 65 -0.10 5.16 7.87
C VAL A 65 0.81 5.77 6.84
N ALA A 66 1.77 5.02 6.34
CA ALA A 66 2.65 5.48 5.27
C ALA A 66 2.72 4.42 4.18
N VAL A 67 2.73 4.85 2.93
CA VAL A 67 2.95 3.97 1.79
C VAL A 67 4.34 4.30 1.26
N VAL A 68 5.23 3.33 1.37
CA VAL A 68 6.54 3.42 0.74
C VAL A 68 6.35 3.02 -0.71
N ALA A 69 6.46 4.03 -1.56
CA ALA A 69 6.50 3.87 -2.99
C ALA A 69 7.92 3.56 -3.43
N GLY A 70 8.06 2.58 -4.32
CA GLY A 70 9.28 2.40 -5.08
C GLY A 70 9.52 3.57 -6.00
N GLU A 71 10.76 3.71 -6.43
CA GLU A 71 11.12 4.64 -7.48
C GLU A 71 10.20 4.43 -8.69
N LYS A 72 9.83 5.51 -9.37
CA LYS A 72 8.90 5.49 -10.52
C LYS A 72 9.26 4.29 -11.39
N PRO A 73 8.31 3.43 -11.84
CA PRO A 73 8.57 2.64 -13.02
C PRO A 73 9.04 3.64 -14.08
N VAL A 74 10.34 3.63 -14.36
CA VAL A 74 10.87 4.33 -15.51
C VAL A 74 10.03 3.78 -16.65
N THR A 75 9.21 4.63 -17.25
CA THR A 75 8.64 4.37 -18.55
C THR A 75 9.86 4.17 -19.44
N VAL A 76 10.34 2.93 -19.52
CA VAL A 76 11.18 2.49 -20.61
C VAL A 76 10.27 2.69 -21.80
N LYS A 77 10.41 3.87 -22.43
CA LYS A 77 9.97 4.09 -23.79
C LYS A 77 10.61 2.95 -24.55
N LYS A 78 9.85 1.87 -24.73
CA LYS A 78 10.21 0.75 -25.57
C LYS A 78 10.29 1.38 -26.96
N ARG A 79 11.45 1.94 -27.31
CA ARG A 79 11.78 2.21 -28.71
C ARG A 79 11.79 0.83 -29.33
N VAL A 80 10.67 0.48 -29.94
CA VAL A 80 10.62 -0.57 -30.95
C VAL A 80 11.53 -0.05 -32.05
N VAL A 81 12.79 -0.46 -32.03
CA VAL A 81 13.64 -0.34 -33.20
C VAL A 81 13.06 -1.30 -34.22
N LYS A 82 12.40 -0.74 -35.23
CA LYS A 82 12.09 -1.43 -36.47
C LYS A 82 13.44 -1.80 -37.10
N ALA A 83 13.84 -3.06 -36.96
CA ALA A 83 14.92 -3.62 -37.77
C ALA A 83 14.40 -3.72 -39.21
N ALA A 84 15.21 -3.24 -40.14
CA ALA A 84 14.96 -3.16 -41.59
C ALA A 84 14.85 -4.55 -42.24
#